data_AF-A0A061NE49-F1
#
_entry.id   AF-A0A061NE49-F1
#
_cell.length_a   1.000
_cell.length_b   1.000
_cell.length_c   1.000
_cell.angle_alpha   90.00
_cell.angle_beta   90.00
_cell.angle_gamma   90.00
#
_symmetry.space_group_name_H-M   'P 1'
#
loop_
_entity.id
_entity.type
_entity.pdbx_description
1 polymer ?
#
loop_
_entity_poly.entity_id
_entity_poly.type
_entity_poly.pdbx_seq_one_letter_code
_entity_poly.pdbx_strand_id
1 'polypeptide(L)'
;MTKLEMYEAIEKAKEELEGEYNFIGIRFEDKERQVGEIIEDYSRHNDEREDEREFPDYGTEEYEEMEEFDGVSAWDVVASDEQYSYRKEQADEPAKRGYITNHCYLIASKHVMGDPESILDHNEIVMIDAKVIAQLF
;
A
#
# COMPACT_ATOMS: atom_id res chain seq x y z
N MET A 1 -12.68 -2.76 10.53
CA MET A 1 -12.46 -4.21 10.48
C MET A 1 -11.44 -4.66 11.53
N THR A 2 -11.44 -5.93 11.91
CA THR A 2 -10.39 -6.59 12.70
C THR A 2 -9.20 -6.99 11.82
N LYS A 3 -8.06 -7.35 12.42
CA LYS A 3 -6.89 -7.87 11.69
C LYS A 3 -7.22 -9.16 10.93
N LEU A 4 -8.03 -10.04 11.53
CA LEU A 4 -8.51 -11.25 10.85
C LEU A 4 -9.36 -10.90 9.62
N GLU A 5 -10.35 -10.03 9.78
CA GLU A 5 -11.22 -9.60 8.67
C GLU A 5 -10.41 -8.94 7.54
N MET A 6 -9.37 -8.17 7.88
CA MET A 6 -8.46 -7.57 6.90
C MET A 6 -7.71 -8.63 6.10
N TYR A 7 -7.13 -9.61 6.80
CA TYR A 7 -6.41 -10.72 6.16
C TYR A 7 -7.33 -11.55 5.26
N GLU A 8 -8.52 -11.91 5.74
CA GLU A 8 -9.50 -12.65 4.95
C GLU A 8 -9.95 -11.88 3.70
N ALA A 9 -10.09 -10.55 3.80
CA ALA A 9 -10.39 -9.71 2.65
C ALA A 9 -9.26 -9.69 1.62
N ILE A 10 -8.00 -9.65 2.07
CA ILE A 10 -6.82 -9.71 1.21
C ILE A 10 -6.73 -11.07 0.50
N GLU A 11 -6.84 -12.17 1.24
CA GLU A 11 -6.77 -13.52 0.66
C GLU A 11 -7.88 -13.75 -0.38
N LYS A 12 -9.11 -13.34 -0.04
CA LYS A 12 -10.22 -13.42 -0.97
C LYS A 12 -9.97 -12.58 -2.24
N ALA A 13 -9.42 -11.38 -2.10
CA ALA A 13 -9.13 -10.55 -3.25
C ALA A 13 -8.01 -11.12 -4.12
N LYS A 14 -6.99 -11.78 -3.54
CA LYS A 14 -5.97 -12.49 -4.31
C LYS A 14 -6.58 -13.57 -5.19
N GLU A 15 -7.51 -14.36 -4.64
CA GLU A 15 -8.22 -15.39 -5.40
C GLU A 15 -9.11 -14.78 -6.50
N GLU A 16 -9.85 -13.70 -6.19
CA GLU A 16 -10.76 -13.07 -7.16
C GLU A 16 -10.03 -12.34 -8.29
N LEU A 17 -8.83 -11.82 -8.04
CA LEU A 17 -8.02 -11.07 -8.99
C LEU A 17 -6.98 -11.92 -9.72
N GLU A 18 -6.92 -13.23 -9.42
CA GLU A 18 -5.97 -14.16 -10.02
C GLU A 18 -6.07 -14.10 -11.55
N GLY A 19 -4.96 -13.74 -12.21
CA GLY A 19 -4.88 -13.63 -13.66
C GLY A 19 -5.43 -12.32 -14.26
N GLU A 20 -6.09 -11.45 -13.49
CA GLU A 20 -6.45 -10.10 -13.92
C GLU A 20 -5.31 -9.11 -13.66
N TYR A 21 -4.68 -9.22 -12.50
CA TYR A 21 -3.57 -8.38 -12.05
C TYR A 21 -2.33 -9.22 -11.75
N ASN A 22 -1.16 -8.63 -11.96
CA ASN A 22 0.12 -9.27 -11.66
C ASN A 22 0.61 -8.90 -10.25
N PHE A 23 0.19 -7.74 -9.75
CA PHE A 23 0.64 -7.17 -8.49
C PHE A 23 -0.57 -6.71 -7.69
N ILE A 24 -0.58 -7.05 -6.40
CA ILE A 24 -1.61 -6.66 -5.45
C ILE A 24 -0.87 -6.21 -4.19
N GLY A 25 -1.30 -5.10 -3.62
CA GLY A 25 -0.62 -4.49 -2.50
C GLY A 25 -1.56 -3.70 -1.62
N ILE A 26 -1.09 -3.41 -0.41
CA ILE A 26 -1.82 -2.59 0.56
C ILE A 26 -1.18 -1.21 0.60
N ARG A 27 -2.03 -0.19 0.50
CA ARG A 27 -1.63 1.20 0.64
C ARG A 27 -2.27 1.81 1.88
N PHE A 28 -1.44 2.46 2.69
CA PHE A 28 -1.86 3.26 3.83
C PHE A 28 -1.73 4.73 3.44
N GLU A 29 -2.80 5.51 3.54
CA GLU A 29 -2.74 6.94 3.24
C GLU A 29 -3.84 7.71 3.99
N ASP A 30 -3.70 9.03 4.07
CA ASP A 30 -4.71 9.94 4.64
C ASP A 30 -5.70 10.47 3.62
N LYS A 31 -5.46 10.21 2.33
CA LYS A 31 -6.36 10.59 1.24
C LYS A 31 -7.51 9.59 1.12
N GLU A 32 -8.73 10.11 1.03
CA GLU A 32 -9.92 9.30 0.75
C GLU A 32 -9.94 8.90 -0.74
N ARG A 33 -10.16 7.61 -1.02
CA ARG A 33 -10.20 7.03 -2.36
C ARG A 33 -11.51 6.28 -2.58
N GLN A 34 -11.92 6.13 -3.84
CA GLN A 34 -13.09 5.35 -4.21
C GLN A 34 -12.71 3.99 -4.80
N VAL A 35 -13.45 2.94 -4.44
CA VAL A 35 -13.29 1.63 -5.10
C VAL A 35 -13.55 1.76 -6.60
N GLY A 36 -12.59 1.27 -7.39
CA GLY A 36 -12.58 1.36 -8.84
C GLY A 36 -11.78 2.55 -9.40
N GLU A 37 -11.39 3.51 -8.57
CA GLU A 37 -10.52 4.63 -8.93
C GLU A 37 -9.15 4.14 -9.40
N ILE A 38 -8.62 4.76 -10.46
CA ILE A 38 -7.19 4.65 -10.82
C ILE A 38 -6.49 5.79 -10.09
N ILE A 39 -5.44 5.47 -9.33
CA ILE A 39 -4.68 6.47 -8.57
C ILE A 39 -3.77 7.21 -9.55
N GLU A 40 -4.05 8.50 -9.76
CA GLU A 40 -3.32 9.35 -10.71
C GLU A 40 -2.17 10.15 -10.06
N ASP A 41 -2.21 10.36 -8.75
CA ASP A 41 -1.14 11.00 -7.99
C ASP A 41 -0.12 9.97 -7.53
N TYR A 42 1.14 10.22 -7.89
CA TYR A 42 2.23 9.31 -7.61
C TYR A 42 2.76 9.49 -6.18
N SER A 43 3.39 8.44 -5.67
CA SER A 43 4.01 8.48 -4.35
C SER A 43 5.33 9.22 -4.42
N ARG A 44 5.56 10.06 -3.42
CA ARG A 44 6.82 10.75 -3.24
C ARG A 44 7.72 9.95 -2.32
N HIS A 45 9.03 10.15 -2.45
CA HIS A 45 10.02 9.48 -1.62
C HIS A 45 11.05 10.45 -1.06
N ASN A 46 11.66 10.04 0.05
CA ASN A 46 12.76 10.74 0.67
C ASN A 46 13.81 9.71 1.10
N ASP A 47 14.86 9.54 0.29
CA ASP A 47 15.95 8.61 0.59
C ASP A 47 16.82 9.05 1.76
N GLU A 48 16.73 10.33 2.14
CA GLU A 48 17.49 10.88 3.27
C GLU A 48 16.78 10.64 4.62
N ARG A 49 15.58 10.05 4.63
CA ARG A 49 14.82 9.81 5.88
C ARG A 49 15.39 8.63 6.66
N GLU A 50 15.60 8.83 7.97
CA GLU A 50 15.91 7.74 8.89
C GLU A 50 14.63 7.10 9.50
N ASP A 51 13.51 7.85 9.49
CA ASP A 51 12.24 7.44 10.11
C ASP A 51 11.02 7.90 9.32
N GLU A 52 10.03 7.02 9.13
CA GLU A 52 8.75 7.32 8.47
C GLU A 52 7.97 8.48 9.13
N ARG A 53 8.19 8.74 10.42
CA ARG A 53 7.54 9.86 11.14
C ARG A 53 8.14 11.22 10.79
N GLU A 54 9.25 11.25 10.05
CA GLU A 54 9.87 12.47 9.54
C GLU A 54 9.33 12.86 8.16
N PHE A 55 8.40 12.07 7.60
CA PHE A 55 7.77 12.41 6.33
C PHE A 55 6.87 13.65 6.47
N PRO A 56 6.97 14.63 5.57
CA PRO A 56 6.12 15.82 5.61
C PRO A 56 4.64 15.47 5.44
N ASP A 57 3.76 16.28 6.05
CA ASP A 57 2.31 16.15 5.88
C ASP A 57 1.93 16.31 4.40
N TYR A 58 0.98 15.48 3.93
CA TYR A 58 0.49 15.51 2.55
C TYR A 58 0.00 16.91 2.14
N GLY A 59 0.44 17.39 0.97
CA GLY A 59 0.04 18.68 0.41
C GLY A 59 0.76 19.90 0.99
N THR A 60 1.78 19.71 1.81
CA THR A 60 2.71 20.78 2.21
C THR A 60 3.70 21.11 1.09
N GLU A 61 4.26 22.33 1.08
CA GLU A 61 5.27 22.72 0.08
C GLU A 61 6.48 21.78 0.10
N GLU A 62 6.94 21.40 1.31
CA GLU A 62 8.01 20.42 1.48
C GLU A 62 7.67 19.07 0.85
N TYR A 63 6.45 18.55 1.08
CA TYR A 63 5.97 17.34 0.41
C TYR A 63 5.99 17.50 -1.11
N GLU A 64 5.48 18.62 -1.64
CA GLU A 64 5.36 18.85 -3.09
C GLU A 64 6.70 19.05 -3.81
N GLU A 65 7.78 19.36 -3.08
CA GLU A 65 9.14 19.50 -3.63
C GLU A 65 9.92 18.17 -3.65
N MET A 66 9.42 17.13 -3.00
CA MET A 66 10.10 15.82 -2.93
C MET A 66 10.11 15.09 -4.27
N GLU A 67 11.06 14.19 -4.45
CA GLU A 67 11.14 13.37 -5.65
C GLU A 67 9.93 12.43 -5.73
N GLU A 68 9.35 12.35 -6.92
CA GLU A 68 8.14 11.58 -7.18
C GLU A 68 8.51 10.30 -7.93
N PHE A 69 7.96 9.17 -7.50
CA PHE A 69 8.05 7.93 -8.26
C PHE A 69 7.20 7.99 -9.52
N ASP A 70 7.46 7.14 -10.50
CA ASP A 70 6.55 6.95 -11.65
C ASP A 70 5.45 5.93 -11.30
N GLY A 71 4.72 6.20 -10.21
CA GLY A 71 3.67 5.31 -9.71
C GLY A 71 3.41 5.43 -8.22
N VAL A 72 2.68 4.45 -7.69
CA VAL A 72 2.13 4.48 -6.32
C VAL A 72 2.78 3.40 -5.48
N SER A 73 3.41 3.79 -4.37
CA SER A 73 3.94 2.84 -3.40
C SER A 73 2.83 2.07 -2.69
N ALA A 74 3.05 0.76 -2.55
CA ALA A 74 2.27 -0.14 -1.72
C ALA A 74 3.13 -1.29 -1.20
N TRP A 75 2.69 -1.90 -0.11
CA TRP A 75 3.27 -3.13 0.42
C TRP A 75 2.72 -4.32 -0.37
N ASP A 76 3.61 -5.04 -1.06
CA ASP A 76 3.27 -6.25 -1.81
C ASP A 76 2.73 -7.32 -0.85
N VAL A 77 1.58 -7.89 -1.19
CA VAL A 77 0.97 -8.98 -0.42
C VAL A 77 1.05 -10.33 -1.11
N VAL A 78 1.56 -10.39 -2.35
CA VAL A 78 1.65 -11.59 -3.19
C VAL A 78 3.06 -12.16 -3.23
N ALA A 79 4.10 -11.33 -3.31
CA ALA A 79 5.45 -11.80 -3.65
C ALA A 79 6.30 -12.33 -2.48
N SER A 80 5.94 -12.06 -1.21
CA SER A 80 6.76 -12.50 -0.08
C SER A 80 6.47 -13.97 0.28
N ASP A 81 7.52 -14.81 0.27
CA ASP A 81 7.51 -16.16 0.86
C ASP A 81 7.09 -16.12 2.35
N GLU A 82 7.29 -14.97 3.01
CA GLU A 82 6.65 -14.63 4.27
C GLU A 82 5.22 -14.15 3.99
N GLN A 83 4.24 -15.06 4.04
CA GLN A 83 2.83 -14.73 3.91
C GLN A 83 2.50 -13.54 4.82
N TYR A 84 2.00 -12.44 4.23
CA TYR A 84 1.40 -11.33 4.98
C TYR A 84 0.47 -11.93 6.02
N SER A 85 0.78 -11.85 7.31
CA SER A 85 0.06 -12.62 8.32
C SER A 85 -0.10 -11.81 9.60
N TYR A 86 -1.20 -12.07 10.30
CA TYR A 86 -1.46 -11.50 11.60
C TYR A 86 -1.03 -12.47 12.69
N ARG A 87 -0.65 -11.94 13.85
CA ARG A 87 -0.45 -12.74 15.06
C ARG A 87 -1.81 -13.23 15.57
N LYS A 88 -2.00 -14.54 15.76
CA LYS A 88 -3.30 -15.14 16.11
C LYS A 88 -3.91 -14.53 17.38
N GLU A 89 -3.09 -14.18 18.36
CA GLU A 89 -3.50 -13.51 19.58
C GLU A 89 -4.02 -12.08 19.37
N GLN A 90 -3.80 -11.50 18.20
CA GLN A 90 -4.26 -10.17 17.78
C GLN A 90 -5.38 -10.22 16.74
N ALA A 91 -5.91 -11.40 16.41
CA ALA A 91 -6.92 -11.59 15.36
C ALA A 91 -8.09 -10.59 15.46
N ASP A 92 -8.59 -10.41 16.69
CA ASP A 92 -9.76 -9.58 17.00
C ASP A 92 -9.40 -8.10 17.27
N GLU A 93 -8.12 -7.73 17.23
CA GLU A 93 -7.72 -6.34 17.37
C GLU A 93 -8.14 -5.52 16.14
N PRO A 94 -8.51 -4.23 16.31
CA PRO A 94 -8.75 -3.34 15.17
C PRO A 94 -7.51 -3.26 14.27
N ALA A 95 -7.69 -3.49 12.96
CA ALA A 95 -6.60 -3.44 12.00
C ALA A 95 -5.85 -2.09 12.02
N LYS A 96 -6.59 -0.98 12.14
CA LYS A 96 -6.06 0.38 12.22
C LYS A 96 -5.09 0.63 13.40
N ARG A 97 -5.13 -0.16 14.47
CA ARG A 97 -4.38 0.13 15.71
C ARG A 97 -2.85 0.16 15.53
N GLY A 98 -2.33 -0.38 14.43
CA GLY A 98 -0.90 -0.38 14.10
C GLY A 98 -0.43 0.73 13.16
N TYR A 99 -1.33 1.60 12.68
CA TYR A 99 -1.04 2.52 11.58
C TYR A 99 -1.39 3.97 11.94
N ILE A 100 -0.56 4.90 11.45
CA ILE A 100 -0.70 6.33 11.72
C ILE A 100 -1.79 6.94 10.82
N THR A 101 -1.99 6.38 9.63
CA THR A 101 -2.90 6.91 8.61
C THR A 101 -4.37 6.64 8.90
N ASN A 102 -5.23 7.37 8.19
CA ASN A 102 -6.67 7.24 8.33
C ASN A 102 -7.28 6.11 7.53
N HIS A 103 -6.71 5.80 6.36
CA HIS A 103 -7.26 4.84 5.43
C HIS A 103 -6.29 3.74 5.06
N CYS A 104 -6.86 2.61 4.66
CA CYS A 104 -6.13 1.48 4.11
C CYS A 104 -6.87 0.90 2.92
N TYR A 105 -6.19 0.79 1.79
CA TYR A 105 -6.74 0.29 0.54
C TYR A 105 -5.98 -0.94 0.06
N LEU A 106 -6.72 -1.88 -0.52
CA LEU A 106 -6.14 -2.86 -1.41
C LEU A 106 -6.10 -2.26 -2.80
N ILE A 107 -4.92 -2.22 -3.40
CA ILE A 107 -4.70 -1.74 -4.76
C ILE A 107 -4.07 -2.84 -5.62
N ALA A 108 -4.33 -2.79 -6.92
CA ALA A 108 -3.77 -3.76 -7.84
C ALA A 108 -3.32 -3.11 -9.16
N SER A 109 -2.30 -3.70 -9.76
CA SER A 109 -1.79 -3.30 -11.07
C SER A 109 -1.28 -4.48 -11.89
N LYS A 110 -1.22 -4.29 -13.20
CA LYS A 110 -0.54 -5.18 -14.15
C LYS A 110 0.95 -4.88 -14.24
N HIS A 111 1.36 -3.69 -13.81
CA HIS A 111 2.68 -3.15 -14.00
C HIS A 111 3.20 -2.53 -12.69
N VAL A 112 4.47 -2.79 -12.42
CA VAL A 112 5.24 -2.07 -11.40
C VAL A 112 6.35 -1.31 -12.10
N MET A 113 6.81 -0.24 -11.47
CA MET A 113 8.09 0.39 -11.80
C MET A 113 9.18 -0.68 -11.71
N GLY A 114 10.16 -0.64 -12.61
CA GLY A 114 11.30 -1.56 -12.58
C GLY A 114 12.11 -1.45 -11.28
N ASP A 115 13.02 -2.39 -11.04
CA ASP A 115 13.80 -2.52 -9.80
C ASP A 115 14.56 -1.22 -9.47
N PRO A 116 14.10 -0.43 -8.49
CA PRO A 116 14.80 0.76 -8.06
C PRO A 116 15.83 0.31 -7.04
N GLU A 117 17.02 -0.06 -7.52
CA GLU A 117 18.12 -0.53 -6.67
C GLU A 117 18.43 0.54 -5.59
N SER A 118 17.85 0.35 -4.40
CA SER A 118 18.20 0.87 -3.05
C SER A 118 17.19 1.74 -2.30
N ILE A 119 16.04 2.10 -2.89
CA ILE A 119 15.15 3.14 -2.31
C ILE A 119 13.82 2.64 -1.76
N LEU A 120 13.44 1.39 -2.03
CA LEU A 120 12.22 0.79 -1.50
C LEU A 120 12.52 -0.08 -0.28
N ASP A 121 11.60 -0.08 0.67
CA ASP A 121 11.64 -0.97 1.81
C ASP A 121 11.39 -2.44 1.40
N HIS A 122 11.75 -3.37 2.28
CA HIS A 122 11.55 -4.80 2.02
C HIS A 122 10.06 -5.14 1.85
N ASN A 123 9.69 -5.68 0.68
CA ASN A 123 8.30 -5.96 0.23
C ASN A 123 7.49 -4.72 -0.15
N GLU A 124 8.12 -3.57 -0.33
CA GLU A 124 7.49 -2.40 -0.96
C GLU A 124 7.64 -2.49 -2.49
N ILE A 125 6.58 -2.11 -3.21
CA ILE A 125 6.53 -2.04 -4.67
C ILE A 125 5.89 -0.73 -5.11
N VAL A 126 6.31 -0.21 -6.26
CA VAL A 126 5.71 0.97 -6.88
C VAL A 126 4.86 0.51 -8.07
N MET A 127 3.55 0.68 -7.99
CA MET A 127 2.59 0.26 -9.00
C MET A 127 2.25 1.39 -9.98
N ILE A 128 2.27 1.08 -11.28
CA ILE A 128 1.86 1.99 -12.35
C ILE A 128 0.36 1.80 -12.62
N ASP A 129 -0.41 2.87 -12.82
CA ASP A 129 -1.87 2.81 -13.07
C ASP A 129 -2.64 1.97 -12.02
N ALA A 130 -2.25 2.09 -10.75
CA ALA A 130 -2.80 1.28 -9.67
C ALA A 130 -4.30 1.57 -9.48
N LYS A 131 -5.10 0.51 -9.44
CA LYS A 131 -6.55 0.60 -9.23
C LYS A 131 -6.91 0.25 -7.80
N VAL A 132 -7.79 1.04 -7.19
CA VAL A 132 -8.37 0.75 -5.87
C VAL A 132 -9.36 -0.40 -6.00
N ILE A 133 -9.08 -1.50 -5.32
CA ILE A 133 -9.90 -2.72 -5.34
C ILE A 133 -10.87 -2.74 -4.17
N ALA A 134 -10.39 -2.38 -2.98
CA ALA A 134 -11.18 -2.41 -1.76
C ALA A 134 -10.69 -1.36 -0.77
N GLN A 135 -11.61 -0.86 0.05
CA GLN A 135 -11.29 -0.13 1.27
C GLN A 135 -11.35 -1.10 2.45
N LEU A 136 -10.27 -1.20 3.21
CA LEU A 136 -10.13 -2.08 4.36
C LEU A 136 -10.55 -1.36 5.64
N PHE A 137 -10.12 -0.10 5.83
CA PHE A 137 -10.61 0.78 6.89
C PHE A 137 -10.42 2.26 6.58
#